data_AF-A0A6J5CCG6-F1
#
_entry.id   AF-A0A6J5CCG6-F1
#
_cell.length_a   1.000
_cell.length_b   1.000
_cell.length_c   1.000
_cell.angle_alpha   90.00
_cell.angle_beta   90.00
_cell.angle_gamma   90.00
#
_symmetry.space_group_name_H-M   'P 1'
#
loop_
_entity.id
_entity.type
_entity.pdbx_description
1 polymer ?
#
loop_
_entity_poly.entity_id
_entity_poly.type
_entity_poly.pdbx_seq_one_letter_code
_entity_poly.pdbx_strand_id
1 'polypeptide(L)'
;MKNMMKTCHEMLVEIKAATGLGEIALAKRLDISQPTVNRILNKQVDCKGTTLMAILRLHEEIFSGGSVDSQAASDDAQPPTGERDSSGEDGQGGQ
;
A
#
# COMPACT_ATOMS: atom_id res chain seq x y z
N MET A 1 16.33 12.69 -19.41
CA MET A 1 15.54 11.55 -19.93
C MET A 1 16.30 10.25 -19.63
N LYS A 2 15.99 9.55 -18.53
CA LYS A 2 16.72 8.32 -18.10
C LYS A 2 15.95 7.02 -18.34
N ASN A 3 14.87 7.05 -19.13
CA ASN A 3 13.96 5.89 -19.33
C ASN A 3 14.04 5.23 -20.72
N MET A 4 14.98 5.61 -21.58
CA MET A 4 14.91 5.27 -23.01
C MET A 4 15.43 3.85 -23.38
N MET A 5 15.88 3.05 -22.41
CA MET A 5 16.41 1.69 -22.65
C MET A 5 15.84 0.58 -21.75
N LYS A 6 14.96 0.89 -20.78
CA LYS A 6 14.41 -0.15 -19.90
C LYS A 6 13.23 -0.84 -20.54
N THR A 7 13.27 -2.17 -20.54
CA THR A 7 12.15 -3.01 -20.96
C THR A 7 11.03 -2.98 -19.92
N CYS A 8 9.82 -3.31 -20.36
CA CYS A 8 8.69 -3.51 -19.45
C CYS A 8 8.98 -4.48 -18.31
N HIS A 9 9.69 -5.57 -18.62
CA HIS A 9 10.08 -6.56 -17.63
C HIS A 9 10.93 -5.93 -16.52
N GLU A 10 11.98 -5.20 -16.89
CA GLU A 10 12.89 -4.58 -15.93
C GLU A 10 12.17 -3.58 -15.03
N MET A 11 11.33 -2.71 -15.62
CA MET A 11 10.55 -1.75 -14.84
C MET A 11 9.58 -2.44 -13.88
N LEU A 12 8.92 -3.51 -14.32
CA LEU A 12 7.96 -4.24 -13.49
C LEU A 12 8.65 -5.00 -12.34
N VAL A 13 9.85 -5.53 -12.58
CA VAL A 13 10.70 -6.15 -11.55
C VAL A 13 11.15 -5.11 -10.52
N GLU A 14 11.60 -3.94 -10.97
CA GLU A 14 12.00 -2.85 -10.08
C GLU A 14 10.83 -2.37 -9.21
N ILE A 15 9.65 -2.17 -9.81
CA ILE A 15 8.42 -1.83 -9.07
C ILE A 15 8.13 -2.90 -8.02
N LYS A 16 8.12 -4.18 -8.40
CA LYS A 16 7.85 -5.29 -7.49
C LYS A 16 8.84 -5.33 -6.32
N ALA A 17 10.12 -5.11 -6.61
CA ALA A 17 11.18 -5.07 -5.60
C ALA A 17 11.05 -3.86 -4.66
N ALA A 18 10.67 -2.69 -5.18
CA ALA A 18 10.53 -1.47 -4.39
C ALA A 18 9.27 -1.46 -3.51
N THR A 19 8.15 -2.03 -3.99
CA THR A 19 6.87 -1.99 -3.26
C THR A 19 6.56 -3.27 -2.48
N GLY A 20 7.24 -4.38 -2.75
CA GLY A 20 6.93 -5.69 -2.17
C GLY A 20 5.57 -6.26 -2.58
N LEU A 21 4.96 -5.76 -3.66
CA LEU A 21 3.61 -6.15 -4.07
C LEU A 21 3.60 -7.48 -4.82
N GLY A 22 2.59 -8.32 -4.54
CA GLY A 22 2.31 -9.52 -5.31
C GLY A 22 1.71 -9.22 -6.70
N GLU A 23 1.68 -10.21 -7.57
CA GLU A 23 1.26 -10.08 -8.98
C GLU A 23 -0.20 -9.63 -9.11
N ILE A 24 -1.07 -10.06 -8.19
CA ILE A 24 -2.48 -9.64 -8.16
C ILE A 24 -2.61 -8.15 -7.83
N ALA A 25 -1.80 -7.65 -6.89
CA ALA A 25 -1.83 -6.24 -6.51
C ALA A 25 -1.27 -5.36 -7.63
N LEU A 26 -0.20 -5.81 -8.30
CA LEU A 26 0.35 -5.14 -9.48
C LEU A 26 -0.67 -5.11 -10.63
N ALA A 27 -1.36 -6.22 -10.88
CA ALA A 27 -2.42 -6.30 -11.89
C ALA A 27 -3.51 -5.26 -11.66
N LYS A 28 -3.96 -5.11 -10.40
CA LYS A 28 -4.95 -4.09 -10.02
C LYS A 28 -4.44 -2.66 -10.21
N ARG A 29 -3.19 -2.37 -9.81
CA ARG A 29 -2.62 -1.02 -9.96
C ARG A 29 -2.39 -0.63 -11.42
N LEU A 30 -2.03 -1.60 -12.27
CA LEU A 30 -1.76 -1.39 -13.68
C LEU A 30 -3.01 -1.50 -14.57
N ASP A 31 -4.17 -1.83 -13.98
CA ASP A 31 -5.42 -2.13 -14.68
C ASP A 31 -5.27 -3.16 -15.81
N ILE A 32 -4.55 -4.24 -15.51
CA ILE A 32 -4.35 -5.37 -16.43
C ILE A 32 -4.61 -6.70 -15.73
N SER A 33 -4.70 -7.78 -16.51
CA SER A 33 -4.89 -9.11 -15.94
C SER A 33 -3.61 -9.63 -15.25
N GLN A 34 -3.77 -10.38 -14.16
CA GLN A 34 -2.66 -11.07 -13.49
C GLN A 34 -1.90 -12.05 -14.42
N PRO A 35 -2.55 -12.79 -15.34
CA PRO A 35 -1.84 -13.52 -16.38
C PRO A 35 -0.93 -12.65 -17.25
N THR A 36 -1.36 -11.42 -17.58
CA THR A 36 -0.53 -10.47 -18.35
C THR A 36 0.70 -10.06 -17.54
N VAL A 37 0.54 -9.73 -16.25
CA VAL A 37 1.65 -9.45 -15.33
C VAL A 37 2.63 -10.61 -15.29
N ASN A 38 2.14 -11.84 -15.11
CA ASN A 38 2.98 -13.04 -15.09
C ASN A 38 3.76 -13.24 -16.39
N ARG A 39 3.12 -13.04 -17.55
CA ARG A 39 3.81 -13.17 -18.84
C ARG A 39 4.92 -12.11 -19.01
N ILE A 40 4.68 -10.87 -18.56
CA ILE A 40 5.70 -9.81 -18.61
C ILE A 40 6.86 -10.13 -17.66
N LEU A 41 6.57 -10.57 -16.42
CA LEU A 41 7.61 -10.98 -15.46
C LEU A 41 8.44 -12.16 -15.97
N ASN A 42 7.83 -13.08 -16.73
CA ASN A 42 8.52 -14.21 -17.36
C ASN A 42 9.13 -13.90 -18.74
N LYS A 43 9.12 -12.64 -19.20
CA LYS A 43 9.62 -12.22 -20.53
C LYS A 43 8.95 -12.94 -21.71
N GLN A 44 7.70 -13.36 -21.53
CA GLN A 44 6.94 -14.16 -22.52
C GLN A 44 6.10 -13.30 -23.47
N VAL A 45 6.04 -11.98 -23.28
CA VAL A 45 5.21 -11.10 -24.08
C VAL A 45 5.81 -9.70 -24.19
N ASP A 46 5.68 -9.10 -25.36
CA ASP A 46 5.95 -7.68 -25.55
C ASP A 46 4.77 -6.84 -25.03
N CYS A 47 5.10 -5.76 -24.32
CA CYS A 47 4.08 -4.85 -23.81
C CYS A 47 3.38 -4.10 -24.94
N LYS A 48 2.05 -4.08 -24.88
CA LYS A 48 1.25 -3.11 -25.64
C LYS A 48 1.57 -1.70 -25.16
N GLY A 49 1.49 -0.71 -26.05
CA GLY A 49 1.80 0.69 -25.73
C GLY A 49 1.01 1.24 -24.53
N THR A 50 -0.25 0.83 -24.38
CA THR A 50 -1.07 1.20 -23.21
C THR A 50 -0.53 0.64 -21.90
N THR A 51 -0.11 -0.64 -21.89
CA THR A 51 0.52 -1.29 -20.74
C THR A 51 1.88 -0.67 -20.41
N LEU A 52 2.67 -0.34 -21.43
CA LEU A 52 3.94 0.35 -21.25
C LEU A 52 3.76 1.71 -20.57
N MET A 53 2.76 2.49 -21.00
CA MET A 53 2.44 3.79 -20.37
C MET A 53 2.01 3.64 -18.90
N ALA A 54 1.20 2.61 -18.59
CA ALA A 54 0.80 2.33 -17.21
C ALA A 54 2.01 1.96 -16.33
N ILE A 55 2.90 1.11 -16.83
CA ILE A 55 4.13 0.71 -16.12
C ILE A 55 5.05 1.92 -15.92
N LEU A 56 5.23 2.76 -16.94
CA LEU A 56 6.05 3.97 -16.84
C LEU A 56 5.52 4.93 -15.77
N ARG A 57 4.21 5.15 -15.74
CA ARG A 57 3.57 6.03 -14.75
C ARG A 57 3.76 5.50 -13.32
N LEU A 58 3.54 4.20 -13.11
CA LEU A 58 3.72 3.58 -11.80
C LEU A 58 5.20 3.57 -11.38
N HIS A 59 6.11 3.35 -12.32
CA HIS A 59 7.55 3.43 -12.06
C HIS A 59 7.95 4.85 -11.64
N GLU A 60 7.48 5.87 -12.35
CA GLU A 60 7.73 7.27 -12.00
C GLU A 60 7.16 7.62 -10.62
N GLU A 61 5.95 7.18 -10.28
CA GLU A 61 5.33 7.38 -8.96
C GLU A 61 6.21 6.85 -7.82
N ILE A 62 6.81 5.66 -8.00
CA ILE A 62 7.62 5.00 -6.98
C ILE A 62 9.03 5.59 -6.89
N PHE A 63 9.63 5.94 -8.02
CA PHE A 63 11.06 6.28 -8.10
C PHE A 63 11.36 7.78 -8.26
N SER A 64 10.41 8.62 -8.70
CA SER A 64 10.62 10.07 -8.87
C SER A 64 10.27 10.90 -7.63
N GLY A 65 9.69 10.30 -6.59
CA GLY A 65 9.40 10.97 -5.33
C GLY A 65 8.17 11.89 -5.42
N GLY A 66 7.03 11.40 -4.97
CA GLY A 66 5.82 12.21 -4.84
C GLY A 66 4.77 11.55 -3.95
N SER A 67 4.83 11.87 -2.66
CA SER A 67 3.78 11.82 -1.63
C SER A 67 2.38 11.37 -2.09
N VAL A 68 1.94 10.20 -1.62
CA VAL A 68 0.54 10.00 -1.26
C VAL A 68 0.43 10.04 0.25
N ASP A 69 0.08 11.23 0.70
CA ASP A 69 -0.56 11.64 1.95
C ASP A 69 -0.50 10.68 3.14
N SER A 70 0.36 11.06 4.07
CA SER A 70 0.10 10.88 5.49
C SER A 70 -1.11 11.73 5.91
N GLN A 71 -2.32 11.15 5.95
CA GLN A 71 -3.50 11.63 6.71
C GLN A 71 -4.60 10.56 6.61
N ALA A 72 -5.27 10.09 7.66
CA ALA A 72 -5.68 10.70 8.92
C ALA A 72 -5.94 9.57 9.95
N ALA A 73 -5.91 9.72 11.28
CA ALA A 73 -5.66 10.83 12.19
C ALA A 73 -5.17 10.22 13.50
N SER A 74 -4.15 10.84 14.08
CA SER A 74 -3.93 10.88 15.52
C SER A 74 -4.84 11.95 16.11
N ASP A 75 -5.78 11.54 16.98
CA ASP A 75 -6.42 12.24 18.12
C ASP A 75 -7.61 11.35 18.52
N ASP A 76 -7.59 10.63 19.62
CA ASP A 76 -7.94 11.21 20.92
C ASP A 76 -7.28 10.42 22.06
N ALA A 77 -6.54 11.14 22.88
CA ALA A 77 -5.89 10.63 24.07
C ALA A 77 -6.90 10.51 25.21
N GLN A 78 -6.95 9.36 25.88
CA GLN A 78 -6.84 9.34 27.34
C GLN A 78 -6.43 7.94 27.86
N PRO A 79 -5.40 7.84 28.72
CA PRO A 79 -5.05 6.61 29.42
C PRO A 79 -6.11 6.23 30.47
N PRO A 80 -6.19 4.94 30.88
CA PRO A 80 -7.15 4.49 31.86
C PRO A 80 -6.85 5.12 33.22
N THR A 81 -7.71 6.02 33.69
CA THR A 81 -7.74 6.40 35.10
C THR A 81 -8.26 5.21 35.88
N GLY A 82 -7.33 4.37 36.31
CA GLY A 82 -7.57 3.50 37.45
C GLY A 82 -7.60 4.36 38.70
N GLU A 83 -8.79 4.56 39.26
CA GLU A 83 -8.94 4.65 40.72
C GLU A 83 -10.11 3.73 41.10
N ARG A 84 -9.72 2.67 41.82
CA ARG A 84 -10.62 1.88 42.63
C ARG A 84 -11.09 2.80 43.74
N ASP A 85 -12.39 2.98 43.90
CA ASP A 85 -12.91 3.27 45.23
C ASP A 85 -13.95 2.23 45.60
N SER A 86 -13.55 1.51 46.64
CA SER A 86 -14.31 0.48 47.33
C SER A 86 -15.26 1.21 48.28
N SER A 87 -16.55 1.06 48.09
CA SER A 87 -17.54 1.25 49.15
C SER A 87 -18.48 0.06 49.02
N GLY A 88 -18.33 -1.02 49.77
CA GLY A 88 -18.17 -1.02 51.22
C GLY A 88 -19.56 -0.85 51.81
N GLU A 89 -20.18 -1.98 52.14
CA GLU A 89 -21.42 -2.10 52.92
C GLU A 89 -21.38 -1.23 54.19
N ASP A 90 -22.52 -0.70 54.61
CA ASP A 90 -23.11 -1.04 55.91
C ASP A 90 -24.46 -0.34 56.08
N GLY A 91 -25.42 -1.10 56.59
CA GLY A 91 -26.78 -0.64 56.80
C GLY A 91 -26.98 0.13 58.11
N GLN A 92 -28.27 0.21 58.46
CA GLN A 92 -28.84 0.47 59.78
C GLN A 92 -29.20 1.93 60.13
N GLY A 93 -30.45 2.10 60.59
CA GLY A 93 -30.87 3.29 61.34
C GLY A 93 -32.30 3.72 61.05
N GLY A 94 -33.27 3.10 61.73
CA GLY A 94 -34.67 3.52 61.68
C GLY A 94 -34.95 4.82 62.43
N GLN A 95 -36.17 5.32 62.21
CA GLN A 95 -37.17 5.66 63.23
C GLN A 95 -38.50 5.89 62.52
#